data_AF-A0A537TJ81-F1
#
_entry.id   AF-A0A537TJ81-F1
#
_cell.length_a   1.000
_cell.length_b   1.000
_cell.length_c   1.000
_cell.angle_alpha   90.00
_cell.angle_beta   90.00
_cell.angle_gamma   90.00
#
_symmetry.space_group_name_H-M   'P 1'
#
loop_
_entity.id
_entity.type
_entity.pdbx_description
1 polymer ?
#
loop_
_entity_poly.entity_id
_entity_poly.type
_entity_poly.pdbx_seq_one_letter_code
_entity_poly.pdbx_strand_id
1 'polypeptide(L)'
;MARRSVTTQEKRRGPPPTGKGTLISLRLAPELLGRVDRWAASQKDGPSRLEAMRRLVELGLAVGLRAGVRTQKTAQAAQMAGQEIDRLADSSASD
;
A
#
# COMPACT_ATOMS: atom_id res chain seq x y z
N MET A 1 37.13 -41.49 -32.68
CA MET A 1 36.65 -40.27 -31.98
C MET A 1 35.13 -40.19 -32.13
N ALA A 2 34.36 -40.55 -31.11
CA ALA A 2 32.90 -40.57 -31.19
C ALA A 2 32.31 -39.24 -30.68
N ARG A 3 31.62 -38.50 -31.55
CA ARG A 3 30.90 -37.27 -31.19
C ARG A 3 29.60 -37.65 -30.48
N ARG A 4 29.49 -37.29 -29.20
CA ARG A 4 28.23 -37.38 -28.44
C ARG A 4 27.31 -36.24 -28.88
N SER A 5 26.15 -36.57 -29.44
CA SER A 5 25.09 -35.62 -29.69
C SER A 5 24.50 -35.16 -28.36
N VAL A 6 24.53 -33.85 -28.11
CA VAL A 6 23.84 -33.24 -26.96
C VAL A 6 22.37 -33.10 -27.35
N THR A 7 21.52 -33.96 -26.80
CA THR A 7 20.07 -33.79 -26.89
C THR A 7 19.68 -32.58 -26.05
N THR A 8 19.51 -31.44 -26.70
CA THR A 8 19.01 -30.22 -26.06
C THR A 8 17.55 -30.43 -25.70
N GLN A 9 17.27 -30.68 -24.42
CA GLN A 9 15.92 -30.71 -23.88
C GLN A 9 15.34 -29.30 -23.95
N GLU A 10 14.38 -29.05 -24.85
CA GLU A 10 13.68 -27.77 -24.91
C GLU A 10 12.87 -27.55 -23.62
N LYS A 11 13.10 -26.41 -22.97
CA LYS A 11 12.40 -26.05 -21.74
C LYS A 11 10.91 -25.86 -22.05
N ARG A 12 10.04 -26.60 -21.37
CA ARG A 12 8.59 -26.45 -21.49
C ARG A 12 8.20 -25.02 -21.16
N ARG A 13 7.36 -24.42 -22.02
CA ARG A 13 6.80 -23.08 -21.83
C ARG A 13 6.12 -23.02 -20.46
N GLY A 14 6.46 -22.01 -19.67
CA GLY A 14 5.90 -21.83 -18.32
C GLY A 14 4.38 -21.73 -18.34
N PRO A 15 3.72 -21.90 -17.17
CA PRO A 15 2.28 -21.79 -17.06
C PRO A 15 1.79 -20.44 -17.62
N PRO A 16 0.59 -20.39 -18.20
CA PRO A 16 0.03 -19.14 -18.72
C PRO A 16 -0.01 -18.07 -17.63
N PRO A 17 0.20 -16.78 -17.97
CA PRO A 17 0.19 -15.71 -16.99
C PRO A 17 -1.14 -15.75 -16.23
N THR A 18 -1.08 -15.90 -14.90
CA THR A 18 -2.27 -15.88 -14.05
C THR A 18 -2.81 -14.46 -14.06
N GLY A 19 -3.72 -14.19 -15.01
CA GLY A 19 -4.09 -12.86 -15.50
C GLY A 19 -4.86 -11.95 -14.55
N LYS A 20 -4.31 -11.64 -13.37
CA LYS A 20 -4.82 -10.61 -12.47
C LYS A 20 -3.66 -9.81 -11.86
N GLY A 21 -3.35 -8.67 -12.49
CA GLY A 21 -2.40 -7.66 -11.99
C GLY A 21 -0.99 -7.74 -12.58
N THR A 22 -0.21 -6.68 -12.36
CA THR A 22 1.20 -6.58 -12.77
C THR A 22 2.08 -7.40 -11.82
N LEU A 23 2.98 -8.23 -12.37
CA LEU A 23 3.96 -8.96 -11.56
C LEU A 23 4.97 -7.97 -10.97
N ILE A 24 5.10 -7.96 -9.64
CA ILE A 24 6.07 -7.14 -8.92
C ILE A 24 7.06 -8.08 -8.23
N SER A 25 8.34 -7.99 -8.57
CA SER A 25 9.42 -8.66 -7.86
C SER A 25 9.89 -7.80 -6.69
N LEU A 26 9.76 -8.30 -5.47
CA LEU A 26 10.12 -7.59 -4.24
C LEU A 26 11.06 -8.46 -3.39
N ARG A 27 12.11 -7.84 -2.84
CA ARG A 27 13.00 -8.46 -1.85
C ARG A 27 12.64 -7.94 -0.48
N LEU A 28 12.25 -8.82 0.43
CA LEU A 28 11.92 -8.50 1.82
C LEU A 28 12.92 -9.16 2.77
N ALA A 29 13.25 -8.49 3.87
CA ALA A 29 13.97 -9.11 4.96
C ALA A 29 13.15 -10.26 5.57
N PRO A 30 13.79 -11.35 6.05
CA PRO A 30 13.09 -12.52 6.57
C PRO A 30 12.15 -12.18 7.74
N GLU A 31 12.56 -11.24 8.59
CA GLU A 31 11.74 -10.74 9.70
C GLU A 31 10.41 -10.13 9.23
N LEU A 32 10.47 -9.30 8.19
CA LEU A 32 9.28 -8.67 7.63
C LEU A 32 8.39 -9.71 6.95
N LEU A 33 8.98 -10.68 6.24
CA LEU A 33 8.25 -11.78 5.64
C LEU A 33 7.51 -12.61 6.70
N GLY A 34 8.20 -12.94 7.80
CA GLY A 34 7.61 -13.67 8.93
C GLY A 34 6.50 -12.89 9.63
N ARG A 35 6.54 -11.55 9.65
CA ARG A 35 5.42 -10.72 10.13
C ARG A 35 4.21 -10.80 9.21
N VAL A 36 4.41 -10.76 7.89
CA VAL A 36 3.33 -10.90 6.91
C VAL A 36 2.68 -12.26 7.02
N ASP A 37 3.48 -13.33 7.15
CA ASP A 37 2.96 -14.69 7.27
C ASP A 37 2.14 -14.90 8.54
N ARG A 38 2.60 -14.36 9.67
CA ARG A 38 1.83 -14.37 10.93
C ARG A 38 0.52 -13.61 10.81
N TRP A 39 0.54 -12.45 10.16
CA TRP A 39 -0.67 -11.66 9.95
C TRP A 39 -1.65 -12.36 9.00
N ALA A 40 -1.15 -13.05 7.97
CA ALA A 40 -1.97 -13.88 7.08
C ALA A 40 -2.64 -15.02 7.87
N ALA A 41 -1.87 -15.72 8.71
CA ALA A 41 -2.38 -16.81 9.55
C ALA A 41 -3.41 -16.35 10.59
N SER A 42 -3.39 -15.09 11.02
CA SER A 42 -4.38 -14.55 11.94
C SER A 42 -5.71 -14.17 11.27
N GLN A 43 -5.79 -14.15 9.94
CA GLN A 43 -7.03 -13.82 9.25
C GLN A 43 -7.96 -15.04 9.20
N LYS A 44 -9.27 -14.79 9.32
CA LYS A 44 -10.30 -15.84 9.35
C LYS A 44 -10.34 -16.70 8.09
N ASP A 45 -10.00 -16.13 6.95
CA ASP A 45 -10.05 -16.76 5.63
C ASP A 45 -8.72 -17.38 5.20
N GLY A 46 -7.67 -17.29 6.01
CA GLY A 46 -6.34 -17.87 5.71
C GLY A 46 -5.80 -17.46 4.34
N PRO A 47 -5.71 -16.16 4.02
CA PRO A 47 -5.34 -15.68 2.70
C PRO A 47 -3.94 -16.14 2.34
N SER A 48 -3.71 -16.36 1.04
CA SER A 48 -2.36 -16.59 0.52
C SER A 48 -1.44 -15.42 0.87
N ARG A 49 -0.14 -15.66 0.97
CA ARG A 49 0.85 -14.62 1.27
C ARG A 49 0.71 -13.39 0.37
N LEU A 50 0.52 -13.59 -0.94
CA LEU A 50 0.35 -12.49 -1.90
C LEU A 50 -0.93 -11.71 -1.65
N GLU A 51 -2.02 -12.40 -1.31
CA GLU A 51 -3.28 -11.75 -0.98
C GLU A 51 -3.18 -10.98 0.34
N ALA A 52 -2.46 -11.54 1.32
CA ALA A 52 -2.18 -10.85 2.56
C ALA A 52 -1.37 -9.56 2.33
N MET A 53 -0.34 -9.62 1.48
CA MET A 53 0.43 -8.44 1.08
C MET A 53 -0.44 -7.39 0.39
N ARG A 54 -1.33 -7.79 -0.53
CA ARG A 54 -2.26 -6.86 -1.19
C ARG A 54 -3.14 -6.12 -0.18
N ARG A 55 -3.76 -6.85 0.76
CA ARG A 55 -4.59 -6.25 1.81
C ARG A 55 -3.80 -5.31 2.70
N LEU A 56 -2.58 -5.66 3.09
CA LEU A 56 -1.71 -4.77 3.87
C LEU A 56 -1.39 -3.48 3.13
N VAL A 57 -1.15 -3.54 1.82
CA VAL A 57 -0.93 -2.36 0.98
C VAL A 57 -2.20 -1.50 0.91
N GLU A 58 -3.36 -2.10 0.67
CA GLU A 58 -4.65 -1.39 0.64
C GLU A 58 -4.94 -0.69 1.98
N LEU A 59 -4.71 -1.38 3.11
CA LEU A 59 -4.85 -0.80 4.44
C LEU A 59 -3.90 0.39 4.65
N GLY A 60 -2.63 0.25 4.24
CA GLY A 60 -1.66 1.34 4.32
C GLY A 60 -2.07 2.57 3.52
N LEU A 61 -2.57 2.37 2.29
CA LEU A 61 -3.06 3.44 1.43
C LEU A 61 -4.32 4.12 1.99
N ALA A 62 -5.25 3.35 2.56
CA ALA A 62 -6.46 3.89 3.17
C ALA A 62 -6.15 4.78 4.39
N VAL A 63 -5.18 4.39 5.22
CA VAL A 63 -4.73 5.19 6.37
C VAL A 63 -4.04 6.48 5.92
N GLY A 64 -3.14 6.40 4.94
CA GLY A 64 -2.43 7.56 4.40
C GLY A 64 -3.39 8.61 3.81
N LEU A 65 -4.38 8.16 3.04
CA LEU A 65 -5.40 9.04 2.46
C LEU A 65 -6.21 9.76 3.56
N ARG A 66 -6.62 9.04 4.61
CA ARG A 66 -7.37 9.62 5.74
C ARG A 66 -6.55 10.64 6.53
N ALA A 67 -5.26 10.37 6.74
CA ALA A 67 -4.37 11.30 7.44
C ALA A 67 -4.19 12.62 6.67
N GLY A 68 -4.07 12.54 5.33
CA GLY A 68 -4.01 13.72 4.46
C GLY A 68 -5.27 14.58 4.54
N VAL A 69 -6.45 13.96 4.43
CA VAL A 69 -7.74 14.68 4.53
C VAL A 69 -7.92 15.33 5.91
N ARG A 70 -7.53 14.65 7.00
CA ARG A 70 -7.63 15.22 8.35
C ARG A 70 -6.76 16.48 8.49
N THR A 71 -5.54 16.44 7.97
CA THR A 71 -4.61 17.57 8.00
C THR A 71 -5.18 18.79 7.25
N GLN A 72 -5.77 18.57 6.07
CA GLN A 72 -6.40 19.64 5.30
C GLN A 72 -7.61 20.25 6.03
N LYS A 73 -8.48 19.42 6.62
CA LYS A 73 -9.62 19.92 7.41
C LYS A 73 -9.20 20.74 8.61
N THR A 74 -8.16 20.32 9.34
CA THR A 74 -7.64 21.09 10.49
C THR A 74 -7.05 22.41 10.04
N ALA A 75 -6.30 22.45 8.94
CA ALA A 75 -5.74 23.69 8.39
C ALA A 75 -6.86 24.66 7.98
N GLN A 76 -7.89 24.16 7.30
CA GLN A 76 -9.03 24.97 6.88
C GLN A 76 -9.84 25.50 8.08
N ALA A 77 -10.05 24.69 9.12
CA ALA A 77 -10.72 25.11 10.34
C ALA A 77 -9.93 26.19 11.11
N ALA A 78 -8.61 26.03 11.22
CA ALA A 78 -7.74 27.03 11.83
C ALA A 78 -7.75 28.35 11.05
N GLN A 79 -7.74 28.28 9.71
CA GLN A 79 -7.86 29.46 8.86
C GLN A 79 -9.20 30.19 9.06
N MET A 80 -10.32 29.45 9.05
CA MET A 80 -11.65 30.05 9.29
C MET A 80 -11.74 30.66 10.70
N ALA A 81 -11.18 30.01 11.72
CA ALA A 81 -11.14 30.55 13.06
C ALA A 81 -10.31 31.85 13.13
N GLY A 82 -9.16 31.91 12.46
CA GLY A 82 -8.36 33.14 12.34
C GLY A 82 -9.14 34.27 11.69
N GLN A 83 -9.77 34.00 10.54
CA GLN A 83 -10.58 34.99 9.82
C GLN A 83 -11.74 35.55 10.65
N GLU A 84 -12.42 34.71 11.44
CA GLU A 84 -13.49 35.19 12.31
C GLU A 84 -12.96 36.00 13.50
N ILE A 85 -11.78 35.65 14.04
CA ILE A 85 -11.11 36.47 15.07
C ILE A 85 -10.78 37.85 14.53
N ASP A 86 -10.18 37.93 13.34
CA ASP A 86 -9.85 39.21 12.69
C ASP A 86 -11.12 40.04 12.44
N ARG A 87 -12.18 39.43 11.91
CA ARG A 87 -13.47 40.12 11.68
C ARG A 87 -14.07 40.70 12.96
N LEU A 88 -14.01 39.95 14.07
CA LEU A 88 -14.52 40.41 15.36
C LEU A 88 -13.68 41.57 15.92
N ALA A 89 -12.35 41.54 15.70
CA ALA A 89 -11.46 42.63 16.08
C ALA A 89 -11.73 43.93 15.29
N ASP A 90 -11.93 43.84 13.97
CA ASP A 90 -12.26 45.01 13.13
C ASP A 90 -13.62 45.63 13.52
N SER A 91 -14.60 44.80 13.86
CA SER A 91 -15.94 45.27 14.27
C SER A 91 -15.95 45.93 15.65
N SER A 92 -14.97 45.64 16.51
CA SER A 92 -14.85 46.22 17.85
C SER A 92 -14.00 47.49 17.89
N ALA A 93 -13.37 47.87 16.77
CA ALA A 93 -12.63 49.13 16.63
C ALA A 93 -13.49 50.31 16.13
N SER A 94 -14.78 50.08 15.84
CA SER A 94 -15.70 51.09 15.29
C SER A 94 -16.66 51.70 16.33
N ASP A 95 -16.43 51.47 17.64
CA ASP A 95 -17.17 52.09 18.76
C ASP A 95 -16.35 53.19 19.45
#